data_AF-M1VA50-F1
#
_entry.id   AF-M1VA50-F1
#
_cell.length_a   1.000
_cell.length_b   1.000
_cell.length_c   1.000
_cell.angle_alpha   90.00
_cell.angle_beta   90.00
_cell.angle_gamma   90.00
#
_symmetry.space_group_name_H-M   'P 1'
#
loop_
_entity.id
_entity.type
_entity.pdbx_description
1 polymer ?
#
loop_
_entity_poly.entity_id
_entity_poly.type
_entity_poly.pdbx_seq_one_letter_code
_entity_poly.pdbx_strand_id
1 'polypeptide(L)' 'MSSSCRELFEEMVRCLSDSECVRSHPDPTRALSDCARRDAAGVPDTCRGTIEAYATCRRAQIDPARRIMGNPAARVKHE' A
#
# COMPACT_ATOMS: atom_id res chain seq x y z
N MET A 1 -0.61 11.49 -12.29
CA MET A 1 -1.06 10.20 -12.87
C MET A 1 -2.06 9.57 -11.92
N SER A 2 -3.20 9.07 -12.40
CA SER A 2 -4.16 8.34 -11.58
C SER A 2 -3.63 6.93 -11.33
N SER A 3 -2.76 6.77 -10.33
CA SER A 3 -2.22 5.45 -10.00
C SER A 3 -3.38 4.52 -9.62
N SER A 4 -3.55 3.43 -10.36
CA SER A 4 -4.59 2.45 -10.04
C SER A 4 -4.24 1.73 -8.74
N CYS A 5 -5.22 1.18 -8.00
CA CYS A 5 -4.90 0.41 -6.79
C CYS A 5 -4.01 -0.81 -7.08
N ARG A 6 -3.96 -1.27 -8.34
CA ARG A 6 -3.05 -2.32 -8.78
C ARG A 6 -1.60 -1.81 -8.84
N GLU A 7 -1.35 -0.63 -9.36
CA GLU A 7 0.01 -0.06 -9.39
C GLU A 7 0.53 0.18 -7.97
N LEU A 8 -0.31 0.70 -7.08
CA LEU A 8 0.02 0.85 -5.66
C LEU A 8 0.32 -0.50 -4.98
N PHE A 9 -0.37 -1.57 -5.40
CA PHE A 9 -0.09 -2.91 -4.91
C PHE A 9 1.28 -3.42 -5.39
N GLU A 10 1.59 -3.26 -6.68
CA GLU A 10 2.86 -3.68 -7.25
C GLU A 10 4.04 -2.91 -6.62
N GLU A 11 3.88 -1.61 -6.37
CA GLU A 11 4.85 -0.78 -5.67
C GLU A 11 5.05 -1.22 -4.22
N MET A 12 3.97 -1.45 -3.48
CA MET A 12 4.00 -1.96 -2.11
C MET A 12 4.71 -3.32 -2.03
N VAL A 13 4.41 -4.25 -2.94
CA VAL A 13 5.04 -5.57 -2.98
C VAL A 13 6.53 -5.45 -3.25
N ARG A 14 6.95 -4.60 -4.19
CA ARG A 14 8.38 -4.35 -4.46
C ARG A 14 9.09 -3.82 -3.21
N CYS A 15 8.52 -2.80 -2.57
CA CYS A 15 9.10 -2.20 -1.36
C CYS A 15 9.24 -3.23 -0.23
N LEU A 16 8.18 -4.03 0.02
CA LEU A 16 8.18 -5.03 1.07
C LEU A 16 9.12 -6.20 0.77
N SER A 17 9.27 -6.61 -0.48
CA SER A 17 10.18 -7.71 -0.87
C SER A 17 11.64 -7.41 -0.52
N ASP A 18 12.01 -6.12 -0.49
CA ASP A 18 13.34 -5.68 -0.09
C ASP A 18 13.49 -5.41 1.41
N SER A 19 12.37 -5.42 2.15
CA SER A 19 12.38 -5.18 3.60
C SER A 19 12.89 -6.38 4.40
N GLU A 20 13.53 -6.09 5.54
CA GLU A 20 13.96 -7.11 6.49
C GLU A 20 12.77 -7.91 7.04
N CYS A 21 11.61 -7.26 7.20
CA CYS A 21 10.39 -7.94 7.64
C CYS A 21 10.05 -9.16 6.78
N VAL A 22 10.07 -9.04 5.44
CA VAL A 22 9.73 -10.15 4.54
C VAL A 22 10.87 -11.18 4.48
N ARG A 23 12.12 -10.70 4.43
CA ARG A 23 13.30 -11.58 4.30
C ARG A 23 13.54 -12.45 5.53
N SER A 24 13.22 -11.94 6.73
CA SER A 24 13.39 -12.64 8.00
C SER A 24 12.11 -13.33 8.49
N HIS A 25 11.04 -13.32 7.70
CA HIS A 25 9.76 -13.89 8.11
C HIS A 25 9.81 -15.43 8.14
N PRO A 26 9.27 -16.09 9.19
CA PRO A 26 9.30 -17.54 9.31
C PRO A 26 8.42 -18.28 8.29
N ASP A 27 7.39 -17.60 7.76
CA ASP A 27 6.49 -18.14 6.73
C ASP A 27 6.48 -17.22 5.50
N PRO A 28 7.11 -17.62 4.38
CA PRO A 28 7.19 -16.79 3.18
C PRO A 28 5.84 -16.58 2.50
N THR A 29 4.85 -17.46 2.74
CA THR A 29 3.51 -17.32 2.16
C THR A 29 2.69 -16.24 2.86
N ARG A 30 2.98 -15.98 4.14
CA ARG A 30 2.32 -14.94 4.96
C ARG A 30 3.15 -13.67 5.11
N ALA A 31 4.44 -13.71 4.80
CA ALA A 31 5.39 -12.61 4.97
C ALA A 31 4.87 -11.28 4.41
N LEU A 32 4.44 -11.24 3.14
CA LEU A 32 3.91 -10.01 2.54
C LEU A 32 2.67 -9.48 3.26
N SER A 33 1.74 -10.37 3.65
CA SER A 33 0.50 -9.95 4.33
C SER A 33 0.72 -9.50 5.77
N ASP A 34 1.68 -10.10 6.47
CA ASP A 34 2.01 -9.75 7.85
C ASP A 34 2.86 -8.47 7.89
N CYS A 35 3.79 -8.31 6.96
CA CYS A 35 4.59 -7.09 6.81
C CYS A 35 3.82 -5.91 6.20
N ALA A 36 2.73 -6.15 5.46
CA ALA A 36 1.83 -5.09 5.00
C ALA A 36 0.92 -4.55 6.12
N ARG A 37 0.98 -5.09 7.35
CA ARG A 37 0.22 -4.56 8.48
C ARG A 37 0.85 -3.28 8.98
N ARG A 38 0.00 -2.35 9.43
CA ARG A 38 0.43 -1.02 9.91
C ARG A 38 1.39 -1.08 11.09
N ASP A 39 1.37 -2.16 11.88
CA ASP A 39 2.21 -2.29 13.08
C ASP A 39 3.33 -3.34 12.91
N ALA A 40 3.64 -3.73 11.68
CA ALA A 40 4.73 -4.65 11.41
C ALA A 40 6.10 -4.02 11.73
N ALA A 41 6.92 -4.72 12.50
CA ALA A 41 8.30 -4.35 12.78
C ALA A 41 9.21 -4.69 11.59
N GLY A 42 10.32 -3.94 11.42
CA GLY A 42 11.27 -4.19 10.33
C GLY A 42 10.80 -3.75 8.94
N VAL A 43 9.72 -2.96 8.87
CA VAL A 43 9.22 -2.34 7.63
C VAL A 43 9.71 -0.89 7.55
N PRO A 44 10.46 -0.50 6.50
CA PRO A 44 10.91 0.87 6.30
C PRO A 44 9.75 1.87 6.20
N ASP A 45 9.96 3.09 6.68
CA ASP A 45 8.94 4.16 6.62
C ASP A 45 8.52 4.50 5.18
N THR A 46 9.44 4.34 4.22
CA THR A 46 9.14 4.48 2.78
C THR A 46 8.09 3.47 2.32
N CYS A 47 8.13 2.23 2.82
CA CYS A 47 7.13 1.21 2.49
C CYS A 47 5.80 1.47 3.19
N ARG A 48 5.80 2.07 4.39
CA ARG A 48 4.56 2.46 5.11
C ARG A 48 3.70 3.41 4.28
N GLY A 49 4.31 4.35 3.58
CA GLY A 49 3.59 5.25 2.66
C GLY A 49 2.82 4.50 1.56
N THR A 50 3.47 3.52 0.92
CA THR A 50 2.83 2.71 -0.13
C THR A 50 1.72 1.79 0.42
N ILE A 51 1.91 1.24 1.63
CA ILE A 51 0.89 0.45 2.34
C ILE A 51 -0.36 1.30 2.62
N GLU A 52 -0.18 2.51 3.14
CA GLU A 52 -1.30 3.41 3.46
C GLU A 52 -2.02 3.89 2.19
N ALA A 53 -1.27 4.20 1.13
CA ALA A 53 -1.82 4.55 -0.18
C ALA A 53 -2.65 3.39 -0.77
N TYR A 54 -2.11 2.17 -0.76
CA TYR A 54 -2.82 0.97 -1.21
C TYR A 54 -4.10 0.71 -0.39
N ALA A 55 -3.99 0.77 0.94
CA ALA A 55 -5.13 0.56 1.84
C ALA A 55 -6.22 1.62 1.62
N THR A 56 -5.85 2.88 1.43
CA THR A 56 -6.77 3.98 1.11
C THR A 56 -7.45 3.75 -0.23
N CYS A 57 -6.70 3.35 -1.24
CA CYS A 57 -7.21 3.05 -2.57
C CYS A 57 -8.21 1.88 -2.54
N ARG A 58 -7.85 0.78 -1.86
CA ARG A 58 -8.73 -0.40 -1.70
C ARG A 58 -10.01 -0.04 -0.93
N ARG A 59 -9.91 0.74 0.15
CA ARG A 59 -11.08 1.24 0.90
C ARG A 59 -11.99 2.09 0.03
N ALA A 60 -11.44 2.94 -0.83
CA ALA A 60 -12.22 3.77 -1.75
C ALA A 60 -12.93 2.96 -2.85
N GLN A 61 -12.42 1.77 -3.23
CA GLN A 61 -13.13 0.86 -4.13
C GLN A 61 -14.30 0.13 -3.46
N ILE A 62 -14.16 -0.19 -2.17
CA ILE A 62 -15.17 -0.92 -1.39
C ILE A 62 -16.27 0.01 -0.86
N ASP A 63 -15.93 1.26 -0.54
CA ASP A 63 -16.87 2.28 -0.07
C ASP A 63 -17.47 3.07 -1.26
N PRO A 64 -18.74 2.84 -1.63
CA PRO A 64 -19.37 3.53 -2.75
C PRO A 64 -19.43 5.06 -2.55
N ALA A 65 -19.46 5.56 -1.31
CA ALA A 65 -19.44 7.00 -1.04
C ALA A 65 -18.11 7.65 -1.44
N ARG A 66 -16.99 6.92 -1.28
CA ARG A 66 -15.64 7.36 -1.69
C ARG A 66 -15.37 7.13 -3.18
N ARG A 67 -16.06 6.16 -3.80
CA ARG A 67 -16.01 5.93 -5.25
C ARG A 67 -16.61 7.11 -6.04
N ILE A 68 -17.69 7.72 -5.55
CA ILE A 68 -18.35 8.87 -6.20
C ILE A 68 -17.54 10.17 -6.02
N MET A 69 -16.90 10.35 -4.86
CA MET A 69 -16.16 11.57 -4.53
C MET A 69 -14.81 11.70 -5.26
N GLY A 70 -14.31 10.59 -5.82
CA GLY A 70 -12.98 10.49 -6.40
C GLY A 70 -11.88 10.47 -5.32
N ASN A 71 -10.73 9.87 -5.64
CA ASN A 71 -9.58 9.86 -4.73
C ASN A 71 -9.08 11.30 -4.49
N PRO A 72 -9.08 11.83 -3.25
CA PRO A 72 -8.56 13.19 -2.99
C PRO A 72 -7.08 13.33 -3.36
N ALA A 73 -6.30 12.25 -3.43
CA ALA A 73 -4.92 12.28 -3.90
C ALA A 73 -4.79 12.55 -5.42
N ALA A 74 -5.87 12.38 -6.21
CA ALA A 74 -5.89 12.79 -7.62
C ALA A 74 -6.14 14.31 -7.80
N ARG A 75 -6.33 15.05 -6.69
CA ARG A 75 -6.51 16.52 -6.71
C ARG A 75 -5.25 17.31 -6.38
N VAL A 76 -4.07 16.68 -6.30
CA VAL A 76 -2.80 17.41 -6.35
C VAL A 76 -2.61 17.88 -7.79
N LYS A 77 -3.23 19.01 -8.09
CA LYS A 77 -2.91 19.85 -9.24
C LYS A 77 -1.45 20.26 -9.10
N HIS A 78 -0.63 19.90 -10.07
CA HIS A 78 0.54 20.68 -10.41
C HIS A 78 0.38 21.15 -11.86
N GLU A 79 0.44 22.47 -11.95
CA GLU A 79 0.62 23.39 -13.09
C GLU A 79 1.02 22.77 -14.44
#